data_AF-A0A0A3HR90-F1
#
_entry.id   AF-A0A0A3HR90-F1
#
_cell.length_a   1.000
_cell.length_b   1.000
_cell.length_c   1.000
_cell.angle_alpha   90.00
_cell.angle_beta   90.00
_cell.angle_gamma   90.00
#
_symmetry.space_group_name_H-M   'P 1'
#
loop_
_entity.id
_entity.type
_entity.pdbx_description
1 polymer ?
#
loop_
_entity_poly.entity_id
_entity_poly.type
_entity_poly.pdbx_seq_one_letter_code
_entity_poly.pdbx_strand_id
1 'polypeptide(L)'
;MTADKLKQYIALFGGVLGAILLFLQTLGINFTWFTNDSINSFVEVLIAAVPFVLVIYGVYKNTYIMSENAKEQEELLKKRGLK
;
A
#
# COMPACT_ATOMS: atom_id res chain seq x y z
N MET A 1 -0.31 -0.37 12.23
CA MET A 1 -0.02 0.94 11.60
C MET A 1 -1.31 1.75 11.59
N THR A 2 -1.33 2.98 12.08
CA THR A 2 -2.54 3.84 12.00
C THR A 2 -2.64 4.46 10.60
N ALA A 3 -3.84 4.87 10.19
CA ALA A 3 -4.05 5.52 8.89
C ALA A 3 -3.17 6.78 8.73
N ASP A 4 -3.01 7.56 9.80
CA ASP A 4 -2.17 8.76 9.78
C ASP A 4 -0.68 8.44 9.62
N LYS A 5 -0.19 7.38 10.26
CA LYS A 5 1.20 6.94 10.09
C LYS A 5 1.45 6.42 8.68
N LEU A 6 0.49 5.69 8.10
CA LEU A 6 0.58 5.24 6.72
C LEU A 6 0.68 6.42 5.75
N LYS A 7 -0.19 7.43 5.91
CA LYS A 7 -0.13 8.67 5.10
C LYS A 7 1.20 9.40 5.26
N GLN A 8 1.73 9.49 6.49
CA GLN A 8 3.05 10.08 6.75
C GLN A 8 4.17 9.33 6.00
N TYR A 9 4.17 8.00 6.03
CA TYR A 9 5.16 7.21 5.28
C TYR A 9 5.03 7.39 3.77
N ILE A 10 3.80 7.44 3.25
CA ILE A 10 3.56 7.69 1.82
C ILE A 10 4.03 9.10 1.42
N ALA A 11 3.80 10.11 2.27
CA ALA A 11 4.24 11.48 2.02
C ALA A 11 5.77 11.62 1.90
N LEU A 12 6.55 10.75 2.58
CA LEU A 12 8.01 10.73 2.43
C LEU A 12 8.45 10.43 0.99
N PHE A 13 7.70 9.59 0.25
CA PHE A 13 7.99 9.34 -1.16
C PHE A 13 7.81 10.61 -1.99
N GLY A 14 6.74 11.36 -1.75
CA GLY A 14 6.52 12.67 -2.38
C GLY A 14 7.65 13.66 -2.07
N GLY A 15 8.08 13.73 -0.80
CA GLY A 15 9.18 14.59 -0.38
C GLY A 15 10.51 14.26 -1.06
N VAL A 16 10.86 12.97 -1.13
CA VAL A 16 12.08 12.51 -1.82
C VAL A 16 12.02 12.82 -3.32
N LEU A 17 10.89 12.54 -3.98
CA LEU A 17 10.72 12.84 -5.40
C LEU A 17 10.79 14.34 -5.68
N GLY A 18 10.19 15.17 -4.82
CA GLY A 18 10.29 16.63 -4.91
C GLY A 18 11.74 17.13 -4.75
N ALA A 19 12.50 16.55 -3.81
CA ALA A 19 13.91 16.88 -3.65
C ALA A 19 14.74 16.48 -4.88
N ILE A 20 14.46 15.32 -5.48
CA ILE A 20 15.09 14.88 -6.73
C ILE A 20 14.75 15.84 -7.88
N LEU A 21 13.48 16.26 -8.00
CA LEU A 21 13.05 17.23 -9.01
C LEU A 21 13.85 18.53 -8.90
N LEU A 22 13.92 19.09 -7.70
CA LEU A 22 14.68 20.32 -7.45
C LEU A 22 16.16 20.15 -7.82
N PHE A 23 16.78 19.04 -7.42
CA PHE A 23 18.17 18.76 -7.74
C PHE A 23 18.42 18.65 -9.25
N LEU A 24 17.54 17.98 -9.99
CA LEU A 24 17.67 17.89 -11.45
C LEU A 24 17.53 19.26 -12.12
N GLN A 25 16.60 20.08 -11.63
CA GLN A 25 16.42 21.45 -12.11
C GLN A 25 17.64 22.33 -11.85
N THR A 26 18.33 22.19 -10.71
CA THR A 26 19.57 22.93 -10.44
C THR A 26 20.71 22.52 -11.38
N LEU A 27 20.70 21.29 -11.89
CA LEU A 27 21.61 20.81 -12.92
C LEU A 27 21.18 21.21 -14.35
N GLY A 28 20.05 21.93 -14.50
CA GLY A 28 19.48 22.29 -15.81
C GLY A 28 18.75 21.13 -16.51
N ILE A 29 18.59 19.99 -15.84
CA ILE A 29 17.89 18.81 -16.38
C ILE A 29 16.39 18.97 -16.10
N ASN A 30 15.61 19.11 -17.16
CA ASN A 30 14.17 19.26 -17.07
C ASN A 30 13.45 18.16 -17.86
N PHE A 31 12.49 17.52 -17.21
CA PHE A 31 11.62 16.53 -17.84
C PHE A 31 10.20 17.09 -17.91
N THR A 32 9.52 16.95 -19.05
CA THR A 32 8.13 17.39 -19.22
C THR A 32 7.14 16.61 -18.36
N TRP A 33 7.50 15.41 -17.95
CA TRP A 33 6.66 14.47 -17.19
C TRP A 33 7.00 14.40 -15.70
N PHE A 34 8.16 14.92 -15.27
CA PHE A 34 8.56 14.92 -13.86
C PHE A 34 8.30 16.31 -13.28
N THR A 35 7.13 16.49 -12.70
CA THR A 35 6.63 17.78 -12.19
C THR A 35 6.01 17.60 -10.81
N ASN A 36 5.76 18.70 -10.11
CA ASN A 36 5.04 18.64 -8.84
C ASN A 36 3.67 17.96 -8.98
N ASP A 37 2.96 18.18 -10.09
CA ASP A 37 1.67 17.56 -10.34
C ASP A 37 1.76 16.05 -10.54
N SER A 38 2.78 15.57 -11.25
CA SER A 38 2.97 14.13 -11.43
C SER A 38 3.42 13.44 -10.15
N ILE A 39 4.24 14.11 -9.32
CA ILE A 39 4.62 13.64 -7.98
C ILE A 39 3.41 13.58 -7.05
N ASN A 40 2.59 14.63 -6.98
CA ASN A 40 1.38 14.66 -6.16
C ASN A 40 0.40 13.56 -6.58
N SER A 41 0.19 13.40 -7.89
CA SER A 41 -0.67 12.34 -8.43
C SER A 41 -0.14 10.95 -8.06
N PHE A 42 1.19 10.74 -8.11
CA PHE A 42 1.80 9.49 -7.68
C PHE A 42 1.60 9.21 -6.18
N VAL A 43 1.71 10.23 -5.33
CA VAL A 43 1.40 10.11 -3.89
C VAL A 43 -0.05 9.70 -3.66
N GLU A 44 -1.01 10.30 -4.37
CA GLU A 44 -2.42 9.92 -4.29
C GLU A 44 -2.67 8.46 -4.74
N VAL A 45 -1.98 8.01 -5.78
CA VAL A 45 -2.00 6.60 -6.20
C VAL A 45 -1.55 5.69 -5.05
N LEU A 46 -0.47 6.03 -4.35
CA LEU A 46 0.00 5.24 -3.20
C LEU A 46 -1.01 5.25 -2.04
N ILE A 47 -1.63 6.41 -1.76
CA ILE A 47 -2.68 6.55 -0.72
C ILE A 47 -3.85 5.61 -1.00
N ALA A 48 -4.26 5.47 -2.25
CA ALA A 48 -5.35 4.57 -2.64
C ALA A 48 -4.90 3.10 -2.75
N ALA A 49 -3.75 2.85 -3.37
CA ALA A 49 -3.29 1.51 -3.72
C ALA A 49 -2.81 0.71 -2.51
N VAL A 50 -2.10 1.32 -1.56
CA VAL A 50 -1.55 0.58 -0.42
C VAL A 50 -2.65 -0.04 0.46
N PRO A 51 -3.69 0.70 0.90
CA PRO A 51 -4.81 0.09 1.62
C PRO A 51 -5.51 -1.00 0.80
N PHE A 52 -5.69 -0.77 -0.50
CA PHE A 52 -6.33 -1.74 -1.39
C PHE A 52 -5.55 -3.06 -1.45
N VAL A 53 -4.23 -3.02 -1.64
CA VAL A 53 -3.36 -4.20 -1.64
C VAL A 53 -3.38 -4.91 -0.28
N LEU A 54 -3.37 -4.16 0.82
CA LEU A 54 -3.47 -4.74 2.18
C LEU A 54 -4.79 -5.47 2.39
N VAL A 55 -5.91 -4.92 1.88
CA VAL A 55 -7.23 -5.58 1.94
C VAL A 55 -7.22 -6.84 1.09
N ILE A 56 -6.74 -6.79 -0.16
CA ILE A 56 -6.62 -7.97 -1.02
C ILE A 56 -5.78 -9.05 -0.33
N TYR A 57 -4.62 -8.68 0.21
CA TYR A 57 -3.74 -9.60 0.92
C TYR A 57 -4.42 -10.21 2.15
N GLY A 58 -5.16 -9.40 2.92
CA GLY A 58 -5.95 -9.85 4.05
C GLY A 58 -7.03 -10.86 3.64
N VAL A 59 -7.77 -10.58 2.57
CA VAL A 59 -8.77 -11.50 2.01
C VAL A 59 -8.10 -12.77 1.52
N TYR A 60 -7.01 -12.68 0.76
CA TYR A 60 -6.27 -13.84 0.27
C TYR A 60 -5.85 -14.78 1.40
N LYS A 61 -5.34 -14.24 2.50
CA LYS A 61 -4.90 -15.03 3.67
C LYS A 61 -6.07 -15.59 4.50
N ASN A 62 -7.17 -14.84 4.61
CA ASN A 62 -8.33 -15.23 5.41
C ASN A 62 -9.34 -16.09 4.66
N THR A 63 -9.22 -16.19 3.34
CA THR A 63 -10.09 -17.07 2.55
C THR A 63 -9.64 -18.51 2.76
N TYR A 64 -10.55 -19.35 3.28
CA TYR A 64 -10.41 -20.79 3.59
C TYR A 64 -9.88 -21.68 2.44
N ILE A 65 -9.70 -21.10 1.25
CA ILE A 65 -9.30 -21.81 0.04
C ILE A 65 -7.81 -22.25 0.10
N MET A 66 -6.93 -21.48 0.75
CA MET A 66 -5.46 -21.72 0.67
C MET A 66 -4.71 -21.84 2.01
N SER A 67 -5.31 -21.43 3.14
CA SER A 67 -4.66 -21.51 4.46
C SER A 67 -5.02 -22.83 5.16
N GLU A 68 -4.05 -23.76 5.29
CA GLU A 68 -4.21 -25.01 6.06
C GLU A 68 -4.76 -24.74 7.47
N ASN A 69 -4.29 -23.68 8.12
CA ASN A 69 -4.73 -23.29 9.46
C ASN A 69 -6.23 -22.90 9.52
N ALA A 70 -6.76 -22.33 8.44
CA ALA A 70 -8.18 -21.99 8.36
C ALA A 70 -9.04 -23.25 8.17
N LYS A 71 -8.57 -24.22 7.38
CA LYS A 71 -9.23 -25.53 7.23
C LYS A 71 -9.21 -26.31 8.54
N GLU A 72 -8.08 -26.34 9.26
CA GLU A 72 -7.99 -26.96 10.59
C GLU A 72 -8.93 -26.27 11.60
N GLN A 73 -9.03 -24.94 11.59
CA GLN A 73 -10.00 -24.25 12.44
C GLN A 73 -11.44 -24.61 12.10
N GLU A 74 -11.79 -24.73 10.81
CA GLU A 74 -13.12 -25.15 10.40
C GLU A 74 -13.44 -26.58 10.85
N GLU A 75 -12.49 -27.51 10.70
CA GLU A 75 -12.64 -28.88 11.19
C GLU A 75 -12.77 -28.95 12.72
N LEU A 76 -11.97 -28.16 13.45
CA LEU A 76 -12.05 -28.08 14.91
C LEU A 76 -13.38 -27.49 15.38
N LEU A 77 -13.90 -26.48 14.67
CA LEU A 77 -15.21 -25.88 14.98
C LEU A 77 -16.36 -26.87 14.71
N LYS A 78 -16.30 -27.62 13.60
CA LYS A 78 -17.25 -28.70 13.29
C LYS A 78 -17.20 -29.83 14.34
N LYS A 79 -15.99 -30.27 14.72
CA LYS A 79 -15.80 -31.30 15.77
C LYS A 79 -16.35 -30.87 17.14
N ARG A 80 -16.36 -29.57 17.43
CA ARG A 80 -16.88 -29.01 18.69
C ARG A 80 -18.37 -28.65 18.62
N GLY A 81 -19.04 -28.85 17.47
CA GLY A 81 -20.46 -28.53 17.29
C GLY A 81 -20.77 -27.03 17.35
N LEU A 82 -19.76 -26.17 17.14
CA LEU A 82 -19.89 -24.70 17.21
C LEU A 82 -20.18 -24.08 15.84
N LYS A 83 -20.28 -24.90 14.79
CA LYS A 83 -20.57 -24.52 13.40
C LYS A 83 -21.11 -25.69 12.61
#